data_AF-A0A4P7R3A1-F1
#
_entry.id   AF-A0A4P7R3A1-F1
#
_cell.length_a   1.000
_cell.length_b   1.000
_cell.length_c   1.000
_cell.angle_alpha   90.00
_cell.angle_beta   90.00
_cell.angle_gamma   90.00
#
_symmetry.space_group_name_H-M   'P 1'
#
loop_
_entity.id
_entity.type
_entity.pdbx_description
1 polymer ?
#
loop_
_entity_poly.entity_id
_entity_poly.type
_entity_poly.pdbx_seq_one_letter_code
_entity_poly.pdbx_strand_id
1 'polypeptide(L)'
;MANKSRKLTPGELREAKSVFGLSIDYDTVIVHEATAYFFQPNGTAITPNGEIYFRPADYKDSFATNRSDAAWLIHELTHVWQHQRGMWV
;
A
#
# COMPACT_ATOMS: atom_id res chain seq x y z
N MET A 1 -16.03 -4.71 6.00
CA MET A 1 -16.13 -4.44 4.56
C MET A 1 -15.29 -3.21 4.27
N ALA A 2 -14.56 -3.16 3.16
CA ALA A 2 -13.77 -1.98 2.82
C ALA A 2 -14.69 -0.81 2.45
N ASN A 3 -14.44 0.38 3.00
CA ASN A 3 -15.22 1.57 2.67
C ASN A 3 -14.89 2.06 1.25
N LYS A 4 -13.61 1.98 0.88
CA LYS A 4 -13.07 2.43 -0.39
C LYS A 4 -11.89 1.56 -0.80
N SER A 5 -11.78 1.28 -2.09
CA SER A 5 -10.65 0.56 -2.68
C SER A 5 -10.23 1.27 -3.96
N ARG A 6 -8.92 1.46 -4.17
CA ARG A 6 -8.40 2.13 -5.37
C ARG A 6 -7.07 1.57 -5.83
N LYS A 7 -6.75 1.82 -7.10
CA LYS A 7 -5.38 1.69 -7.62
C LYS A 7 -4.48 2.79 -7.06
N LEU A 8 -3.17 2.64 -7.26
CA LEU A 8 -2.21 3.72 -7.01
C LEU A 8 -2.57 4.95 -7.87
N THR A 9 -2.47 6.13 -7.27
CA THR A 9 -2.61 7.38 -8.03
C THR A 9 -1.40 7.58 -8.94
N PRO A 10 -1.47 8.45 -9.97
CA PRO A 10 -0.31 8.75 -10.80
C PRO A 10 0.92 9.25 -10.02
N GLY A 11 0.67 9.98 -8.93
CA GLY A 11 1.73 10.45 -8.03
C GLY A 11 2.42 9.31 -7.31
N GLU A 12 1.64 8.43 -6.69
CA GLU A 12 2.14 7.25 -5.98
C GLU A 12 2.85 6.27 -6.91
N LEU A 13 2.33 6.07 -8.13
CA LEU A 13 2.95 5.23 -9.13
C LEU A 13 4.33 5.75 -9.53
N ARG A 14 4.51 7.07 -9.62
CA ARG A 14 5.81 7.69 -9.91
C ARG A 14 6.79 7.48 -8.75
N GLU A 15 6.36 7.70 -7.51
CA GLU A 15 7.20 7.43 -6.32
C GLU A 15 7.60 5.96 -6.26
N ALA A 16 6.65 5.05 -6.45
CA ALA A 16 6.89 3.61 -6.45
C ALA A 16 7.88 3.18 -7.55
N LYS A 17 7.69 3.66 -8.78
CA LYS A 17 8.60 3.38 -9.90
C LYS A 17 10.00 3.95 -9.69
N SER A 18 10.16 5.02 -8.90
CA SER A 18 11.49 5.56 -8.57
C SER A 18 12.31 4.62 -7.67
N VAL A 19 11.64 3.78 -6.86
CA VAL A 19 12.26 2.84 -5.93
C VAL A 19 12.36 1.44 -6.53
N PHE A 20 11.24 0.93 -7.07
CA PHE A 20 11.13 -0.47 -7.50
C PHE A 20 11.23 -0.64 -9.02
N GLY A 21 11.29 0.44 -9.80
CA GLY A 21 11.33 0.37 -11.26
C GLY A 21 10.12 -0.39 -11.81
N LEU A 22 10.38 -1.43 -12.61
CA LEU A 22 9.36 -2.32 -13.18
C LEU A 22 9.23 -3.65 -12.42
N SER A 23 9.79 -3.74 -11.21
CA SER A 23 9.90 -5.00 -10.48
C SER A 23 8.65 -5.41 -9.70
N ILE A 24 7.64 -4.54 -9.67
CA ILE A 24 6.29 -4.77 -9.14
C ILE A 24 5.32 -4.67 -10.32
N ASP A 25 4.39 -5.62 -10.42
CA ASP A 25 3.19 -5.47 -11.24
C ASP A 25 2.19 -4.53 -10.55
N TYR A 26 2.33 -3.23 -10.80
CA TYR A 26 1.52 -2.19 -10.16
C TYR A 26 0.03 -2.28 -10.52
N ASP A 27 -0.31 -2.91 -11.64
CA ASP A 27 -1.70 -3.03 -12.08
C ASP A 27 -2.47 -4.05 -11.23
N THR A 28 -1.78 -4.84 -10.41
CA THR A 28 -2.40 -5.75 -9.43
C THR A 28 -2.60 -5.09 -8.06
N VAL A 29 -1.91 -3.99 -7.77
CA VAL A 29 -1.91 -3.37 -6.43
C VAL A 29 -3.21 -2.63 -6.17
N ILE A 30 -3.82 -2.91 -5.03
CA ILE A 30 -5.02 -2.22 -4.54
C ILE A 30 -4.73 -1.66 -3.13
N VAL A 31 -5.16 -0.42 -2.91
CA VAL A 31 -5.11 0.26 -1.62
C VAL A 31 -6.52 0.36 -1.07
N HIS A 32 -6.74 -0.20 0.11
CA HIS A 32 -8.02 -0.27 0.80
C HIS A 32 -8.07 0.69 1.99
N GLU A 33 -9.21 1.38 2.11
CA GLU A 33 -9.68 1.99 3.36
C GLU A 33 -10.42 0.93 4.16
N ALA A 34 -9.66 0.07 4.85
CA ALA A 34 -10.19 -1.05 5.60
C ALA A 34 -9.20 -1.54 6.64
N THR A 35 -9.73 -2.18 7.68
CA THR A 35 -8.92 -2.94 8.62
C THR A 35 -8.73 -4.37 8.08
N ALA A 36 -7.49 -4.81 7.90
CA ALA A 36 -7.17 -6.17 7.42
C ALA A 36 -7.56 -7.24 8.45
N TYR A 37 -7.33 -6.97 9.74
CA TYR A 37 -7.64 -7.87 10.85
C TYR A 37 -8.30 -7.13 12.01
N PHE A 38 -9.12 -7.82 12.80
CA PHE A 38 -9.84 -7.20 13.93
C PHE A 38 -8.90 -6.50 14.94
N PHE A 39 -7.66 -7.00 15.08
CA PHE A 39 -6.66 -6.48 16.02
C PHE A 39 -5.56 -5.62 15.38
N GLN A 40 -5.76 -5.07 14.17
CA GLN A 40 -4.78 -4.17 13.55
C GLN A 40 -4.57 -2.90 14.42
N PRO A 41 -3.35 -2.66 14.93
CA PRO A 41 -3.06 -1.48 15.75
C PRO A 41 -3.34 -0.16 15.04
N ASN A 42 -3.54 0.92 15.81
CA ASN A 42 -3.66 2.28 15.27
C ASN A 42 -2.32 2.71 14.63
N GLY A 43 -2.37 3.45 13.52
CA GLY A 43 -1.15 3.96 12.87
C GLY A 43 -0.33 2.88 12.18
N THR A 44 -0.96 1.79 11.76
CA THR A 44 -0.32 0.66 11.07
C THR A 44 -1.11 0.35 9.80
N ALA A 45 -0.40 0.10 8.70
CA ALA A 45 -0.95 -0.52 7.51
C ALA A 45 -0.47 -1.98 7.43
N ILE A 46 -1.25 -2.83 6.76
CA ILE A 46 -0.94 -4.26 6.64
C ILE A 46 -1.11 -4.68 5.19
N THR A 47 -0.19 -5.50 4.69
CA THR A 47 -0.15 -5.97 3.31
C THR A 47 -0.02 -7.51 3.24
N PRO A 48 -1.08 -8.27 3.56
CA PRO A 48 -0.97 -9.72 3.81
C PRO A 48 -1.03 -10.58 2.55
N ASN A 49 -1.56 -10.04 1.45
CA ASN A 49 -1.92 -10.78 0.22
C ASN A 49 -1.52 -10.02 -1.06
N GLY A 50 -0.59 -9.07 -0.94
CA GLY A 50 -0.20 -8.18 -2.05
C GLY A 50 -1.14 -6.98 -2.26
N GLU A 51 -2.19 -6.84 -1.46
CA GLU A 51 -3.02 -5.64 -1.37
C GLU A 51 -2.74 -4.91 -0.05
N ILE A 52 -2.90 -3.59 -0.04
CA ILE A 52 -2.49 -2.73 1.07
C ILE A 52 -3.73 -2.24 1.82
N TYR A 53 -3.74 -2.40 3.14
CA TYR A 53 -4.87 -2.07 4.00
C TYR A 53 -4.49 -0.96 4.98
N PHE A 54 -4.94 0.26 4.69
CA PHE A 54 -4.90 1.36 5.64
C PHE A 54 -6.23 1.44 6.37
N ARG A 55 -6.17 1.59 7.69
CA ARG A 55 -7.37 1.84 8.47
C ARG A 55 -8.04 3.15 8.04
N PRO A 56 -9.36 3.31 8.24
CA PRO A 56 -10.06 4.54 7.87
C PRO A 56 -9.45 5.83 8.42
N ALA A 57 -8.88 5.79 9.63
CA ALA A 57 -8.22 6.95 10.24
C ALA A 57 -6.86 7.32 9.59
N ASP A 58 -6.20 6.35 8.96
CA ASP A 58 -4.86 6.49 8.39
C ASP A 58 -4.90 6.58 6.85
N TYR A 59 -6.03 6.22 6.23
CA TYR A 59 -6.23 6.24 4.79
C TYR A 59 -6.17 7.66 4.22
N LYS A 60 -5.58 7.78 3.04
CA LYS A 60 -5.48 9.02 2.27
C LYS A 60 -5.85 8.79 0.81
N ASP A 61 -6.48 9.79 0.21
CA ASP A 61 -6.78 9.77 -1.23
C ASP A 61 -5.50 9.75 -2.08
N SER A 62 -4.39 10.28 -1.54
CA SER A 62 -3.04 10.13 -2.09
C SER A 62 -1.99 10.18 -0.97
N PHE A 63 -1.07 9.22 -0.99
CA PHE A 63 0.11 9.20 -0.13
C PHE A 63 1.32 9.93 -0.76
N ALA A 64 1.22 10.41 -2.00
CA ALA A 64 2.29 11.15 -2.68
C ALA A 64 2.26 12.67 -2.39
N THR A 65 1.77 13.08 -1.23
CA THR A 65 1.60 14.52 -0.87
C THR A 65 2.79 15.08 -0.09
N ASN A 66 3.49 14.24 0.67
CA ASN A 66 4.69 14.58 1.42
C ASN A 66 5.58 13.35 1.59
N ARG A 67 6.81 13.56 2.05
CA ARG A 67 7.82 12.52 2.15
C ARG A 67 7.46 11.41 3.14
N SER A 68 6.80 11.75 4.25
CA SER A 68 6.45 10.76 5.28
C SER A 68 5.36 9.81 4.79
N ASP A 69 4.31 10.35 4.17
CA ASP A 69 3.24 9.54 3.59
C ASP A 69 3.75 8.68 2.43
N ALA A 70 4.61 9.25 1.56
CA ALA A 70 5.22 8.51 0.47
C ALA A 70 6.11 7.37 1.01
N ALA A 71 6.92 7.64 2.03
CA ALA A 71 7.76 6.62 2.66
C ALA A 71 6.92 5.47 3.26
N TRP A 72 5.79 5.79 3.89
CA TRP A 72 4.89 4.78 4.42
C TRP A 72 4.29 3.90 3.33
N LEU A 73 3.82 4.49 2.22
CA LEU A 73 3.35 3.71 1.07
C LEU A 73 4.47 2.84 0.46
N ILE A 74 5.70 3.37 0.34
CA ILE A 74 6.85 2.61 -0.17
C ILE A 74 7.20 1.42 0.74
N HIS A 75 7.06 1.59 2.06
CA HIS A 75 7.20 0.49 3.01
C HIS A 75 6.19 -0.62 2.69
N GLU A 76 4.90 -0.30 2.57
CA GLU A 76 3.86 -1.29 2.25
C GLU A 76 4.06 -1.93 0.86
N LEU A 77 4.52 -1.16 -0.13
CA LEU A 77 4.88 -1.68 -1.45
C LEU A 77 6.09 -2.63 -1.41
N THR A 78 6.93 -2.55 -0.39
CA THR A 78 7.98 -3.56 -0.16
C THR A 78 7.36 -4.92 0.14
N HIS A 79 6.29 -4.95 0.95
CA HIS A 79 5.55 -6.18 1.23
C HIS A 79 4.83 -6.72 -0.01
N VAL A 80 4.26 -5.84 -0.84
CA VAL A 80 3.72 -6.26 -2.17
C VAL A 80 4.82 -6.89 -3.02
N TRP A 81 5.97 -6.23 -3.13
CA TRP A 81 7.12 -6.72 -3.89
C TRP A 81 7.60 -8.08 -3.41
N GLN A 82 7.58 -8.29 -2.09
CA GLN A 82 7.93 -9.56 -1.45
C GLN A 82 6.91 -10.65 -1.80
N HIS A 83 5.63 -10.35 -1.65
CA HIS A 83 4.53 -11.26 -1.96
C HIS A 83 4.55 -11.71 -3.44
N GLN A 84 4.76 -10.77 -4.38
CA GLN A 84 4.87 -11.10 -5.81
C GLN A 84 6.06 -12.02 -6.15
N ARG A 85 7.01 -12.20 -5.24
CA ARG A 85 8.14 -13.13 -5.35
C ARG A 85 7.95 -14.43 -4.57
N GLY A 86 6.75 -14.67 -4.06
CA GLY A 86 6.43 -15.87 -3.29
C GLY A 86 7.04 -15.89 -1.90
N MET A 87 7.44 -14.72 -1.37
CA MET A 87 7.88 -14.61 0.02
C MET A 87 6.68 -14.40 0.93
N TRP A 88 6.66 -15.11 2.06
CA TRP A 88 5.65 -14.99 3.10
C TRP A 88 6.12 -13.96 4.13
N VAL A 89 5.28 -12.96 4.40
CA VAL A 89 5.59 -11.82 5.27
C VAL A 89 4.39 -11.51 6.17
#